data_AF-A0A8T2TJJ9-F1
#
_entry.id   AF-A0A8T2TJJ9-F1
#
_cell.length_a   1.000
_cell.length_b   1.000
_cell.length_c   1.000
_cell.angle_alpha   90.00
_cell.angle_beta   90.00
_cell.angle_gamma   90.00
#
_symmetry.space_group_name_H-M   'P 1'
#
loop_
_entity.id
_entity.type
_entity.pdbx_description
1 polymer ?
#
loop_
_entity_poly.entity_id
_entity_poly.type
_entity_poly.pdbx_seq_one_letter_code
_entity_poly.pdbx_strand_id
1 'polypeptide(L)'
;MESKESLLEFSSIDSHSKTIFSFTNDAQTQVGRAWHAHADINSPVVLLFEAALLRCRSEINFFCRIYMQQMVFSGYTLIRTLMEMEPNTVFLKKVHASFALESRINNAFFRCFENDSFDDSGLTQIFDPTARAVARLQDYMRMKLVDPEDALSLDNVSYNPCFHSFCANKSEEIMAMFAWDMGYHSTEERDMFMEAFLKASKWVWLLHRLANATNPPMQIIRVGRGQEVDPMYLEPVVVPPGGTCQSCSVASIPKVEFMIMPGFIAPNKIFRCRVYQHYMCK
;
A
#
# COMPACT_ATOMS: atom_id res chain seq x y z
N MET A 1 -30.33 -9.46 4.83
CA MET A 1 -30.61 -8.35 3.89
C MET A 1 -29.51 -7.29 3.95
N GLU A 2 -28.97 -6.97 5.13
CA GLU A 2 -27.84 -6.03 5.33
C GLU A 2 -26.51 -6.42 4.63
N SER A 3 -26.25 -7.71 4.38
CA SER A 3 -24.97 -8.16 3.79
C SER A 3 -24.81 -7.82 2.30
N LYS A 4 -25.91 -7.74 1.53
CA LYS A 4 -25.85 -7.37 0.09
C LYS A 4 -25.82 -5.85 -0.13
N GLU A 5 -26.49 -5.07 0.71
CA GLU A 5 -26.49 -3.61 0.63
C GLU A 5 -25.11 -3.02 0.98
N SER A 6 -24.42 -3.58 1.99
CA SER A 6 -23.06 -3.15 2.34
C SER A 6 -22.07 -3.37 1.19
N LEU A 7 -22.10 -4.53 0.51
CA LEU A 7 -21.21 -4.81 -0.64
C LEU A 7 -21.46 -3.89 -1.84
N LEU A 8 -22.71 -3.47 -2.06
CA LEU A 8 -23.07 -2.52 -3.13
C LEU A 8 -22.56 -1.10 -2.83
N GLU A 9 -22.64 -0.64 -1.58
CA GLU A 9 -22.06 0.65 -1.18
C GLU A 9 -20.54 0.70 -1.43
N PHE A 10 -19.82 -0.39 -1.16
CA PHE A 10 -18.37 -0.46 -1.38
C PHE A 10 -17.97 -0.50 -2.86
N SER A 11 -18.80 -1.09 -3.73
CA SER A 11 -18.57 -1.07 -5.18
C SER A 11 -18.70 0.33 -5.81
N SER A 12 -19.38 1.26 -5.14
CA SER A 12 -19.66 2.62 -5.61
C SER A 12 -18.56 3.64 -5.25
N ILE A 13 -17.63 3.29 -4.36
CA ILE A 13 -16.56 4.21 -3.88
C ILE A 13 -15.64 4.66 -5.03
N ASP A 14 -15.49 3.87 -6.09
CA ASP A 14 -14.70 4.23 -7.29
C ASP A 14 -15.39 5.23 -8.23
N SER A 15 -16.70 5.48 -8.08
CA SER A 15 -17.43 6.39 -8.98
C SER A 15 -17.24 7.88 -8.64
N HIS A 16 -16.79 8.20 -7.42
CA HIS A 16 -16.73 9.57 -6.92
C HIS A 16 -15.34 10.23 -7.00
N SER A 17 -14.35 9.58 -7.61
CA SER A 17 -12.99 10.13 -7.74
C SER A 17 -12.68 10.73 -9.12
N LYS A 18 -13.70 11.08 -9.91
CA LYS A 18 -13.55 11.83 -11.16
C LYS A 18 -14.24 13.18 -11.07
N THR A 19 -13.55 14.20 -10.57
CA THR A 19 -13.80 15.59 -10.99
C THR A 19 -12.47 16.35 -11.00
N ILE A 20 -12.15 16.84 -12.19
CA ILE A 20 -11.05 17.73 -12.55
C ILE A 20 -11.28 19.09 -11.90
N PHE A 21 -10.26 19.70 -11.29
CA PHE A 21 -10.12 21.15 -11.28
C PHE A 21 -8.66 21.57 -11.40
N SER A 22 -8.43 22.39 -12.42
CA SER A 22 -7.26 23.23 -12.64
C SER A 22 -7.12 24.25 -11.52
N PHE A 23 -5.93 24.34 -10.91
CA PHE A 23 -5.51 25.54 -10.19
C PHE A 23 -4.15 25.99 -10.68
N THR A 24 -4.13 27.27 -11.04
CA THR A 24 -3.03 28.07 -11.53
C THR A 24 -1.84 28.07 -10.58
N ASN A 25 -0.65 27.88 -11.15
CA ASN A 25 0.63 28.20 -10.54
C ASN A 25 0.61 29.61 -9.97
N ASP A 26 1.12 29.78 -8.75
CA ASP A 26 2.12 30.81 -8.41
C ASP A 26 2.49 30.68 -6.93
N ALA A 27 3.58 29.94 -6.66
CA ALA A 27 4.46 30.11 -5.50
C ALA A 27 5.68 29.18 -5.63
N GLN A 28 6.55 29.47 -6.61
CA GLN A 28 7.93 28.99 -6.58
C GLN A 28 8.73 29.86 -5.63
N THR A 29 9.21 29.29 -4.52
CA THR A 29 10.28 29.93 -3.74
C THR A 29 11.23 28.89 -3.13
N GLN A 30 12.39 28.79 -3.79
CA GLN A 30 13.73 28.74 -3.18
C GLN A 30 14.16 27.59 -2.24
N VAL A 31 13.76 26.34 -2.48
CA VAL A 31 14.56 25.17 -2.00
C VAL A 31 14.84 24.12 -3.10
N GLY A 32 14.30 24.32 -4.31
CA GLY A 32 14.38 23.34 -5.41
C GLY A 32 15.63 23.36 -6.31
N ARG A 33 16.70 24.09 -5.96
CA ARG A 33 17.88 24.23 -6.84
C ARG A 33 19.13 23.56 -6.28
N ALA A 34 19.10 22.24 -6.11
CA ALA A 34 20.31 21.43 -5.89
C ALA A 34 20.23 19.98 -6.41
N TRP A 35 19.13 19.56 -7.04
CA TRP A 35 18.91 18.16 -7.44
C TRP A 35 19.15 17.88 -8.94
N HIS A 36 19.90 18.74 -9.62
CA HIS A 36 20.14 18.62 -11.07
C HIS A 36 21.63 18.53 -11.40
N ALA A 37 22.19 17.36 -11.20
CA ALA A 37 23.30 16.85 -11.98
C ALA A 37 23.24 15.31 -11.92
N HIS A 38 23.23 14.64 -13.07
CA HIS A 38 23.07 13.18 -13.29
C HIS A 38 21.64 12.66 -13.48
N ALA A 39 20.94 13.19 -14.49
CA ALA A 39 19.93 12.40 -15.19
C ALA A 39 20.67 11.46 -16.15
N ASP A 40 20.66 10.13 -15.93
CA ASP A 40 20.94 9.21 -17.05
C ASP A 40 20.51 7.73 -16.93
N ILE A 41 20.21 7.16 -15.76
CA ILE A 41 19.63 5.78 -15.67
C ILE A 41 18.47 5.68 -14.67
N ASN A 42 18.43 6.56 -13.67
CA ASN A 42 17.40 6.53 -12.64
C ASN A 42 15.99 6.90 -13.18
N SER A 43 15.90 7.68 -14.26
CA SER A 43 14.61 8.15 -14.80
C SER A 43 13.71 7.01 -15.29
N PRO A 44 14.17 6.05 -16.14
CA PRO A 44 13.37 4.87 -16.49
C PRO A 44 12.93 4.01 -15.31
N VAL A 45 13.80 3.78 -14.32
CA VAL A 45 13.47 2.97 -13.14
C VAL A 45 12.41 3.66 -12.28
N VAL A 46 12.47 4.98 -12.14
CA VAL A 46 11.44 5.77 -11.44
C VAL A 46 10.08 5.70 -12.14
N LEU A 47 10.04 5.71 -13.48
CA LEU A 47 8.80 5.53 -14.24
C LEU A 47 8.23 4.11 -14.09
N LEU A 48 9.10 3.08 -14.14
CA LEU A 48 8.71 1.70 -13.86
C LEU A 48 8.16 1.56 -12.43
N PHE A 49 8.82 2.21 -11.46
CA PHE A 49 8.40 2.21 -10.07
C PHE A 49 7.02 2.86 -9.91
N GLU A 50 6.77 3.98 -10.57
CA GLU A 50 5.45 4.64 -10.54
C GLU A 50 4.35 3.73 -11.10
N ALA A 51 4.57 3.11 -12.25
CA ALA A 51 3.61 2.17 -12.85
C ALA A 51 3.38 0.94 -11.95
N ALA A 52 4.45 0.39 -11.38
CA ALA A 52 4.37 -0.72 -10.43
C ALA A 52 3.66 -0.33 -9.13
N LEU A 53 3.85 0.90 -8.64
CA LEU A 53 3.18 1.43 -7.45
C LEU A 53 1.68 1.56 -7.68
N LEU A 54 1.26 2.08 -8.85
CA LEU A 54 -0.15 2.16 -9.23
C LEU A 54 -0.78 0.77 -9.33
N ARG A 55 -0.07 -0.19 -9.93
CA ARG A 55 -0.57 -1.56 -10.02
C ARG A 55 -0.63 -2.24 -8.65
N CYS A 56 0.39 -2.07 -7.81
CA CYS A 56 0.42 -2.54 -6.43
C CYS A 56 -0.78 -2.02 -5.63
N ARG A 57 -1.10 -0.72 -5.75
CA ARG A 57 -2.29 -0.11 -5.13
C ARG A 57 -3.57 -0.81 -5.57
N SER A 58 -3.73 -1.01 -6.87
CA SER A 58 -4.92 -1.65 -7.44
C SER A 58 -5.10 -3.08 -6.95
N GLU A 59 -4.02 -3.86 -6.88
CA GLU A 59 -4.06 -5.27 -6.49
C GLU A 59 -4.27 -5.45 -4.99
N ILE A 60 -3.67 -4.58 -4.17
CA ILE A 60 -3.95 -4.55 -2.72
C ILE A 60 -5.39 -4.14 -2.46
N ASN A 61 -5.92 -3.15 -3.17
CA ASN A 61 -7.33 -2.75 -3.03
C ASN A 61 -8.28 -3.88 -3.45
N PHE A 62 -7.97 -4.58 -4.55
CA PHE A 62 -8.72 -5.77 -4.96
C PHE A 62 -8.66 -6.86 -3.87
N PHE A 63 -7.47 -7.15 -3.33
CA PHE A 63 -7.34 -8.09 -2.22
C PHE A 63 -8.14 -7.65 -0.99
N CYS A 64 -8.15 -6.37 -0.63
CA CYS A 64 -8.99 -5.86 0.47
C CYS A 64 -10.48 -6.14 0.23
N ARG A 65 -10.96 -6.03 -1.02
CA ARG A 65 -12.35 -6.34 -1.36
C ARG A 65 -12.67 -7.83 -1.21
N ILE A 66 -11.80 -8.70 -1.71
CA ILE A 66 -11.93 -10.16 -1.54
C ILE A 66 -11.88 -10.52 -0.06
N TYR A 67 -10.98 -9.89 0.70
CA TYR A 67 -10.85 -10.08 2.14
C TYR A 67 -12.14 -9.67 2.89
N MET A 68 -12.72 -8.52 2.58
CA MET A 68 -14.00 -8.10 3.15
C MET A 68 -15.16 -9.02 2.79
N GLN A 69 -15.19 -9.56 1.56
CA GLN A 69 -16.17 -10.57 1.17
C GLN A 69 -16.00 -11.84 2.03
N GLN A 70 -14.76 -12.27 2.24
CA GLN A 70 -14.46 -13.42 3.10
C GLN A 70 -14.93 -13.19 4.53
N MET A 71 -14.72 -12.00 5.09
CA MET A 71 -15.24 -11.64 6.42
C MET A 71 -16.76 -11.82 6.50
N VAL A 72 -17.49 -11.39 5.47
CA VAL A 72 -18.95 -11.56 5.43
C VAL A 72 -19.34 -13.03 5.31
N PHE A 73 -18.65 -13.81 4.48
CA PHE A 73 -18.92 -15.25 4.33
C PHE A 73 -18.62 -16.05 5.60
N SER A 74 -17.62 -15.64 6.37
CA SER A 74 -17.32 -16.21 7.69
C SER A 74 -18.24 -15.68 8.81
N GLY A 75 -19.27 -14.88 8.49
CA GLY A 75 -20.31 -14.46 9.43
C GLY A 75 -19.98 -13.20 10.24
N TYR A 76 -18.90 -12.48 9.92
CA TYR A 76 -18.53 -11.26 10.63
C TYR A 76 -19.39 -10.05 10.20
N THR A 77 -19.69 -9.18 11.17
CA THR A 77 -20.38 -7.91 10.89
C THR A 77 -19.40 -6.89 10.31
N LEU A 78 -19.26 -6.89 8.98
CA LEU A 78 -18.22 -6.15 8.24
C LEU A 78 -17.89 -4.76 8.81
N ILE A 79 -18.85 -3.85 8.87
CA ILE A 79 -18.60 -2.46 9.33
C ILE A 79 -18.11 -2.41 10.77
N ARG A 80 -18.75 -3.15 11.69
CA ARG A 80 -18.34 -3.20 13.09
C ARG A 80 -16.91 -3.70 13.22
N THR A 81 -16.63 -4.80 12.54
CA THR A 81 -15.34 -5.48 12.52
C THR A 81 -14.23 -4.58 11.96
N LEU A 82 -14.50 -3.84 10.88
CA LEU A 82 -13.56 -2.86 10.32
C LEU A 82 -13.31 -1.67 11.26
N MET A 83 -14.34 -1.17 11.94
CA MET A 83 -14.18 -0.07 12.92
C MET A 83 -13.34 -0.49 14.13
N GLU A 84 -13.45 -1.75 14.56
CA GLU A 84 -12.64 -2.32 15.65
C GLU A 84 -11.14 -2.40 15.29
N MET A 85 -10.75 -2.35 14.01
CA MET A 85 -9.35 -2.30 13.59
C MET A 85 -8.66 -0.96 13.92
N GLU A 86 -9.44 0.11 14.06
CA GLU A 86 -8.97 1.46 14.42
C GLU A 86 -9.89 2.04 15.53
N PRO A 87 -9.86 1.50 16.75
CA PRO A 87 -10.85 1.79 17.82
C PRO A 87 -10.80 3.24 18.32
N ASN A 88 -9.71 3.94 18.03
CA ASN A 88 -9.51 5.34 18.39
C ASN A 88 -9.99 6.32 17.32
N THR A 89 -10.47 5.83 16.18
CA THR A 89 -10.88 6.65 15.05
C THR A 89 -12.38 6.88 15.01
N VAL A 90 -12.78 8.14 14.84
CA VAL A 90 -14.15 8.52 14.44
C VAL A 90 -14.16 8.72 12.93
N PHE A 91 -14.76 7.78 12.21
CA PHE A 91 -14.83 7.84 10.76
C PHE A 91 -15.87 8.86 10.29
N LEU A 92 -15.54 9.62 9.23
CA LEU A 92 -16.44 10.60 8.62
C LEU A 92 -17.67 9.92 8.01
N LYS A 93 -17.49 8.71 7.47
CA LYS A 93 -18.57 7.81 7.03
C LYS A 93 -18.23 6.41 7.49
N LYS A 94 -19.24 5.61 7.85
CA LYS A 94 -19.03 4.21 8.27
C LYS A 94 -18.26 3.39 7.22
N VAL A 95 -18.53 3.62 5.93
CA VAL A 95 -17.83 2.96 4.83
C VAL A 95 -16.33 3.28 4.78
N HIS A 96 -15.85 4.37 5.38
CA HIS A 96 -14.42 4.66 5.45
C HIS A 96 -13.66 3.69 6.37
N ALA A 97 -14.36 2.87 7.15
CA ALA A 97 -13.73 1.82 7.95
C ALA A 97 -12.96 0.81 7.08
N SER A 98 -13.28 0.67 5.78
CA SER A 98 -12.49 -0.16 4.85
C SER A 98 -11.03 0.30 4.72
N PHE A 99 -10.74 1.60 4.91
CA PHE A 99 -9.37 2.11 4.91
C PHE A 99 -8.54 1.57 6.09
N ALA A 100 -9.18 1.16 7.19
CA ALA A 100 -8.50 0.53 8.31
C ALA A 100 -7.95 -0.85 7.92
N LEU A 101 -8.72 -1.64 7.16
CA LEU A 101 -8.25 -2.91 6.61
C LEU A 101 -7.10 -2.70 5.62
N GLU A 102 -7.25 -1.75 4.68
CA GLU A 102 -6.19 -1.42 3.71
C GLU A 102 -4.90 -0.98 4.43
N SER A 103 -5.01 -0.18 5.49
CA SER A 103 -3.89 0.19 6.37
C SER A 103 -3.19 -1.02 6.99
N ARG A 104 -3.94 -1.94 7.60
CA ARG A 104 -3.38 -3.15 8.23
C ARG A 104 -2.69 -4.05 7.21
N ILE A 105 -3.34 -4.31 6.08
CA ILE A 105 -2.78 -5.11 4.98
C ILE A 105 -1.50 -4.47 4.43
N ASN A 106 -1.49 -3.16 4.17
CA ASN A 106 -0.29 -2.45 3.74
C ASN A 106 0.81 -2.51 4.81
N ASN A 107 0.49 -2.37 6.10
CA ASN A 107 1.49 -2.48 7.16
C ASN A 107 2.16 -3.85 7.16
N ALA A 108 1.42 -4.94 6.97
CA ALA A 108 1.98 -6.28 6.83
C ALA A 108 2.85 -6.39 5.56
N PHE A 109 2.29 -6.06 4.39
CA PHE A 109 3.01 -6.18 3.11
C PHE A 109 4.31 -5.37 3.06
N PHE A 110 4.31 -4.16 3.61
CA PHE A 110 5.46 -3.26 3.59
C PHE A 110 6.33 -3.35 4.85
N ARG A 111 6.07 -4.30 5.77
CA ARG A 111 6.96 -4.57 6.90
C ARG A 111 8.31 -5.08 6.38
N CYS A 112 9.40 -4.54 6.93
CA CYS A 112 10.79 -4.83 6.54
C CYS A 112 11.16 -4.47 5.09
N PHE A 113 10.44 -3.53 4.46
CA PHE A 113 10.72 -3.07 3.09
C PHE A 113 12.11 -2.44 2.92
N GLU A 114 12.70 -1.94 4.00
CA GLU A 114 14.06 -1.37 4.02
C GLU A 114 15.14 -2.45 3.88
N ASN A 115 14.82 -3.70 4.21
CA ASN A 115 15.77 -4.79 4.25
C ASN A 115 15.78 -5.54 2.93
N ASP A 116 16.97 -5.87 2.42
CA ASP A 116 17.18 -6.45 1.09
C ASP A 116 16.38 -7.75 0.82
N SER A 117 16.13 -8.51 1.89
CA SER A 117 15.41 -9.79 1.90
C SER A 117 13.95 -9.71 2.37
N PHE A 118 13.40 -8.53 2.67
CA PHE A 118 12.06 -8.37 3.30
C PHE A 118 11.88 -9.07 4.67
N ASP A 119 12.96 -9.48 5.32
CA ASP A 119 12.95 -10.08 6.65
C ASP A 119 13.53 -9.13 7.70
N ASP A 120 13.46 -9.51 8.96
CA ASP A 120 14.01 -8.76 10.09
C ASP A 120 15.51 -9.03 10.34
N SER A 121 16.16 -9.87 9.52
CA SER A 121 17.57 -10.21 9.67
C SER A 121 18.49 -9.01 9.43
N GLY A 122 18.04 -8.05 8.62
CA GLY A 122 18.85 -6.91 8.18
C GLY A 122 20.06 -7.31 7.32
N LEU A 123 20.10 -8.55 6.83
CA LEU A 123 21.23 -9.06 6.06
C LEU A 123 21.31 -8.38 4.69
N THR A 124 22.48 -7.78 4.43
CA THR A 124 22.80 -7.22 3.12
C THR A 124 23.49 -8.30 2.28
N GLN A 125 22.85 -8.74 1.19
CA GLN A 125 23.38 -9.80 0.32
C GLN A 125 24.42 -9.26 -0.67
N ILE A 126 24.22 -8.04 -1.17
CA ILE A 126 25.09 -7.41 -2.17
C ILE A 126 25.59 -6.07 -1.62
N PHE A 127 26.86 -6.03 -1.21
CA PHE A 127 27.48 -4.86 -0.60
C PHE A 127 27.74 -3.71 -1.59
N ASP A 128 28.07 -4.02 -2.85
CA ASP A 128 28.26 -2.99 -3.88
C ASP A 128 26.90 -2.40 -4.31
N PRO A 129 26.65 -1.09 -4.09
CA PRO A 129 25.37 -0.47 -4.42
C PRO A 129 25.01 -0.54 -5.90
N THR A 130 26.02 -0.55 -6.79
CA THR A 130 25.80 -0.61 -8.24
C THR A 130 25.45 -2.04 -8.67
N ALA A 131 26.22 -3.05 -8.23
CA ALA A 131 25.88 -4.44 -8.47
C ALA A 131 24.50 -4.81 -7.91
N ARG A 132 24.15 -4.30 -6.71
CA ARG A 132 22.81 -4.47 -6.13
C ARG A 132 21.74 -3.90 -7.07
N ALA A 133 21.90 -2.66 -7.52
CA ALA A 133 20.93 -2.02 -8.41
C ALA A 133 20.67 -2.84 -9.70
N VAL A 134 21.75 -3.33 -10.33
CA VAL A 134 21.66 -4.19 -11.52
C VAL A 134 20.96 -5.50 -11.21
N ALA A 135 21.35 -6.19 -10.14
CA ALA A 135 20.75 -7.47 -9.75
C ALA A 135 19.26 -7.33 -9.45
N ARG A 136 18.85 -6.27 -8.74
CA ARG A 136 17.43 -6.05 -8.41
C ARG A 136 16.59 -5.67 -9.61
N LEU A 137 17.15 -4.94 -10.58
CA LEU A 137 16.49 -4.70 -11.86
C LEU A 137 16.29 -6.00 -12.64
N GLN A 138 17.29 -6.89 -12.65
CA GLN A 138 17.18 -8.21 -13.28
C GLN A 138 16.13 -9.10 -12.59
N ASP A 139 16.06 -9.09 -11.27
CA ASP A 139 15.00 -9.77 -10.50
C ASP A 139 13.61 -9.29 -10.92
N TYR A 140 13.42 -7.97 -11.00
CA TYR A 140 12.17 -7.38 -11.49
C TYR A 140 11.84 -7.85 -12.91
N MET A 141 12.80 -7.78 -13.84
CA MET A 141 12.57 -8.15 -15.24
C MET A 141 12.20 -9.62 -15.41
N ARG A 142 12.79 -10.52 -14.62
CA ARG A 142 12.46 -11.95 -14.60
C ARG A 142 11.06 -12.20 -14.05
N MET A 143 10.71 -11.57 -12.94
CA MET A 143 9.47 -11.86 -12.22
C MET A 143 8.23 -11.15 -12.80
N LYS A 144 8.39 -10.01 -13.49
CA LYS A 144 7.23 -9.19 -13.90
C LYS A 144 6.22 -9.95 -14.76
N LEU A 145 6.67 -10.86 -15.63
CA LEU A 145 5.83 -11.64 -16.55
C LEU A 145 5.49 -13.05 -16.04
N VAL A 146 6.03 -13.47 -14.91
CA VAL A 146 5.80 -14.80 -14.33
C VAL A 146 4.50 -14.81 -13.55
N ASP A 147 3.65 -15.81 -13.74
CA ASP A 147 2.47 -15.98 -12.91
C ASP A 147 2.88 -16.23 -11.44
N PRO A 148 2.28 -15.58 -10.44
CA PRO A 148 2.71 -15.79 -9.06
C PRO A 148 2.54 -17.24 -8.58
N GLU A 149 1.62 -18.03 -9.12
CA GLU A 149 1.49 -19.46 -8.79
C GLU A 149 2.68 -20.26 -9.33
N ASP A 150 3.08 -20.02 -10.57
CA ASP A 150 4.26 -20.62 -11.18
C ASP A 150 5.54 -20.29 -10.40
N ALA A 151 5.64 -19.06 -9.87
CA ALA A 151 6.79 -18.65 -9.06
C ALA A 151 6.88 -19.36 -7.70
N LEU A 152 5.80 -19.97 -7.23
CA LEU A 152 5.75 -20.72 -5.96
C LEU A 152 5.91 -22.23 -6.14
N SER A 153 5.62 -22.76 -7.33
CA SER A 153 5.73 -24.18 -7.67
C SER A 153 7.20 -24.62 -7.76
N LEU A 154 7.62 -25.53 -6.87
CA LEU A 154 9.00 -26.03 -6.75
C LEU A 154 9.51 -26.74 -8.02
N ASP A 155 8.58 -27.29 -8.81
CA ASP A 155 8.81 -28.02 -10.05
C ASP A 155 8.77 -27.11 -11.30
N ASN A 156 8.36 -25.84 -11.16
CA ASN A 156 8.33 -24.89 -12.26
C ASN A 156 9.70 -24.23 -12.49
N VAL A 157 10.08 -24.03 -13.75
CA VAL A 157 11.32 -23.32 -14.13
C VAL A 157 11.36 -21.87 -13.62
N SER A 158 10.20 -21.30 -13.36
CA SER A 158 10.02 -19.93 -12.87
C SER A 158 10.02 -19.84 -11.34
N TYR A 159 10.23 -20.95 -10.63
CA TYR A 159 10.31 -20.99 -9.18
C TYR A 159 11.27 -19.93 -8.63
N ASN A 160 10.82 -19.16 -7.65
CA ASN A 160 11.61 -18.12 -7.02
C ASN A 160 11.59 -18.28 -5.48
N PRO A 161 12.70 -18.75 -4.86
CA PRO A 161 12.73 -19.02 -3.42
C PRO A 161 12.61 -17.76 -2.56
N CYS A 162 13.10 -16.61 -3.05
CA CYS A 162 12.98 -15.33 -2.36
C CYS A 162 11.53 -14.84 -2.36
N PHE A 163 10.82 -14.99 -3.48
CA PHE A 163 9.41 -14.67 -3.57
C PHE A 163 8.55 -15.64 -2.74
N HIS A 164 8.88 -16.94 -2.76
CA HIS A 164 8.21 -17.94 -1.93
C HIS A 164 8.32 -17.60 -0.44
N SER A 165 9.54 -17.35 0.05
CA SER A 165 9.74 -16.98 1.47
C SER A 165 9.01 -15.68 1.82
N PHE A 166 9.01 -14.70 0.91
CA PHE A 166 8.25 -13.47 1.08
C PHE A 166 6.74 -13.76 1.22
N CYS A 167 6.15 -14.55 0.32
CA CYS A 167 4.72 -14.89 0.39
C CYS A 167 4.36 -15.67 1.66
N ALA A 168 5.20 -16.61 2.09
CA ALA A 168 5.00 -17.36 3.33
C ALA A 168 5.01 -16.43 4.57
N ASN A 169 6.00 -15.55 4.66
CA ASN A 169 6.07 -14.60 5.78
C ASN A 169 4.88 -13.63 5.77
N LYS A 170 4.49 -13.12 4.59
CA LYS A 170 3.36 -12.18 4.49
C LYS A 170 2.00 -12.84 4.72
N SER A 171 1.81 -14.09 4.34
CA SER A 171 0.58 -14.81 4.67
C SER A 171 0.47 -15.01 6.18
N GLU A 172 1.54 -15.41 6.87
CA GLU A 172 1.56 -15.54 8.32
C GLU A 172 1.28 -14.20 9.02
N GLU A 173 1.94 -13.12 8.61
CA GLU A 173 1.68 -11.78 9.15
C GLU A 173 0.22 -11.37 8.99
N ILE A 174 -0.36 -11.58 7.80
CA ILE A 174 -1.73 -11.21 7.49
C ILE A 174 -2.74 -12.06 8.28
N MET A 175 -2.50 -13.36 8.39
CA MET A 175 -3.33 -14.26 9.19
C MET A 175 -3.26 -13.90 10.69
N ALA A 176 -2.09 -13.48 11.18
CA ALA A 176 -1.92 -13.06 12.56
C ALA A 176 -2.58 -11.70 12.89
N MET A 177 -2.93 -10.89 11.88
CA MET A 177 -3.61 -9.60 12.12
C MET A 177 -4.99 -9.76 12.75
N PHE A 178 -5.59 -10.95 12.68
CA PHE A 178 -6.94 -11.21 13.14
C PHE A 178 -6.99 -12.46 14.00
N ALA A 179 -7.60 -12.36 15.18
CA ALA A 179 -7.82 -13.48 16.09
C ALA A 179 -9.00 -14.37 15.67
N TRP A 180 -9.31 -14.42 14.37
CA TRP A 180 -10.56 -14.92 13.83
C TRP A 180 -10.32 -16.13 12.95
N ASP A 181 -11.22 -17.10 13.05
CA ASP A 181 -11.23 -18.25 12.16
C ASP A 181 -11.84 -17.81 10.81
N MET A 182 -11.02 -17.78 9.77
CA MET A 182 -11.45 -17.56 8.39
C MET A 182 -11.82 -18.91 7.78
N GLY A 183 -13.11 -19.18 7.71
CA GLY A 183 -13.63 -20.39 7.06
C GLY A 183 -13.92 -20.13 5.59
N TYR A 184 -13.54 -21.08 4.73
CA TYR A 184 -13.91 -21.12 3.30
C TYR A 184 -14.99 -22.18 3.09
N HIS A 185 -16.05 -21.85 2.35
CA HIS A 185 -17.16 -22.78 2.09
C HIS A 185 -16.96 -23.62 0.84
N SER A 186 -16.07 -23.20 -0.07
CA SER A 186 -15.70 -23.97 -1.26
C SER A 186 -14.23 -23.81 -1.64
N THR A 187 -13.75 -24.71 -2.50
CA THR A 187 -12.40 -24.65 -3.08
C THR A 187 -12.23 -23.39 -3.92
N GLU A 188 -13.23 -23.03 -4.72
CA GLU A 188 -13.20 -21.85 -5.59
C GLU A 188 -13.08 -20.54 -4.78
N GLU A 189 -13.76 -20.46 -3.62
CA GLU A 189 -13.69 -19.31 -2.72
C GLU A 189 -12.27 -19.14 -2.16
N ARG A 190 -11.67 -20.25 -1.69
CA ARG A 190 -10.29 -20.28 -1.22
C ARG A 190 -9.31 -19.89 -2.33
N ASP A 191 -9.48 -20.45 -3.51
CA ASP A 191 -8.57 -20.22 -4.63
C ASP A 191 -8.63 -18.75 -5.09
N MET A 192 -9.82 -18.15 -5.14
CA MET A 192 -9.98 -16.71 -5.43
C MET A 192 -9.30 -15.81 -4.38
N PHE A 193 -9.41 -16.17 -3.09
CA PHE A 193 -8.73 -15.45 -2.02
C PHE A 193 -7.20 -15.54 -2.16
N MET A 194 -6.70 -16.74 -2.42
CA MET A 194 -5.27 -16.99 -2.61
C MET A 194 -4.74 -16.27 -3.86
N GLU A 195 -5.45 -16.33 -4.98
CA GLU A 195 -5.07 -15.63 -6.22
C GLU A 195 -4.96 -14.11 -5.99
N ALA A 196 -5.93 -13.51 -5.29
CA ALA A 196 -5.91 -12.10 -4.95
C ALA A 196 -4.73 -11.74 -4.02
N PHE A 197 -4.45 -12.57 -3.01
CA PHE A 197 -3.28 -12.40 -2.14
C PHE A 197 -1.96 -12.48 -2.92
N LEU A 198 -1.83 -13.49 -3.80
CA LEU A 198 -0.62 -13.72 -4.58
C LEU A 198 -0.35 -12.58 -5.57
N LYS A 199 -1.38 -12.05 -6.21
CA LYS A 199 -1.27 -10.87 -7.08
C LYS A 199 -0.81 -9.64 -6.30
N ALA A 200 -1.41 -9.35 -5.14
CA ALA A 200 -0.98 -8.25 -4.27
C ALA A 200 0.49 -8.43 -3.83
N SER A 201 0.84 -9.63 -3.36
CA SER A 201 2.19 -10.01 -2.93
C SER A 201 3.22 -9.79 -4.03
N LYS A 202 2.94 -10.27 -5.25
CA LYS A 202 3.81 -10.10 -6.42
C LYS A 202 4.14 -8.64 -6.67
N TRP A 203 3.15 -7.74 -6.65
CA TRP A 203 3.39 -6.34 -6.95
C TRP A 203 4.14 -5.60 -5.85
N VAL A 204 3.91 -5.94 -4.58
CA VAL A 204 4.73 -5.43 -3.46
C VAL A 204 6.18 -5.87 -3.61
N TRP A 205 6.39 -7.15 -3.94
CA TRP A 205 7.73 -7.70 -4.14
C TRP A 205 8.46 -7.02 -5.32
N LEU A 206 7.78 -6.86 -6.46
CA LEU A 206 8.31 -6.16 -7.63
C LEU A 206 8.64 -4.69 -7.31
N LEU A 207 7.79 -4.01 -6.55
CA LEU A 207 7.99 -2.63 -6.13
C LEU A 207 9.27 -2.49 -5.31
N HIS A 208 9.55 -3.42 -4.40
CA HIS A 208 10.80 -3.44 -3.64
C HIS A 208 12.03 -3.72 -4.49
N ARG A 209 11.93 -4.63 -5.47
CA ARG A 209 13.02 -4.85 -6.43
C ARG A 209 13.34 -3.55 -7.17
N LEU A 210 12.33 -2.81 -7.61
CA LEU A 210 12.51 -1.50 -8.27
C LEU A 210 13.04 -0.41 -7.34
N ALA A 211 12.57 -0.33 -6.09
CA ALA A 211 13.12 0.60 -5.10
C ALA A 211 14.63 0.37 -4.90
N ASN A 212 15.05 -0.89 -4.93
CA ASN A 212 16.45 -1.27 -4.79
C ASN A 212 17.23 -1.32 -6.12
N ALA A 213 16.59 -1.00 -7.25
CA ALA A 213 17.21 -0.94 -8.57
C ALA A 213 17.82 0.45 -8.88
N THR A 214 17.76 1.40 -7.95
CA THR A 214 18.42 2.70 -8.05
C THR A 214 19.61 2.80 -7.11
N ASN A 215 20.54 3.70 -7.42
CA ASN A 215 21.64 4.07 -6.54
C ASN A 215 21.67 5.61 -6.39
N PRO A 216 21.30 6.17 -5.23
CA PRO A 216 20.87 5.49 -3.99
C PRO A 216 19.50 4.77 -4.16
N PRO A 217 19.18 3.77 -3.30
CA PRO A 217 17.85 3.14 -3.26
C PRO A 217 16.74 4.16 -2.99
N MET A 218 15.54 3.91 -3.52
CA MET A 218 14.36 4.68 -3.12
C MET A 218 14.00 4.39 -1.67
N GLN A 219 13.72 5.44 -0.91
CA GLN A 219 13.43 5.33 0.51
C GLN A 219 11.92 5.24 0.73
N ILE A 220 11.47 4.26 1.49
CA ILE A 220 10.08 4.20 1.97
C ILE A 220 9.86 5.24 3.07
N ILE A 221 8.75 5.97 3.01
CA ILE A 221 8.30 6.90 4.05
C ILE A 221 7.02 6.38 4.70
N ARG A 222 6.97 6.48 6.02
CA ARG A 222 5.81 6.10 6.85
C ARG A 222 5.49 7.22 7.82
N VAL A 223 4.21 7.34 8.16
CA VAL A 223 3.73 8.36 9.10
C VAL A 223 2.86 7.77 10.18
N GLY A 224 2.88 8.42 11.34
CA GLY A 224 2.15 8.01 12.53
C GLY A 224 0.94 8.89 12.82
N ARG A 225 0.01 8.35 13.60
CA ARG A 225 -1.12 9.09 14.15
C ARG A 225 -0.64 10.37 14.87
N GLY A 226 -1.32 11.48 14.62
CA GLY A 226 -1.04 12.77 15.24
C GLY A 226 0.03 13.62 14.56
N GLN A 227 0.77 13.07 13.59
CA GLN A 227 1.68 13.87 12.75
C GLN A 227 0.90 14.83 11.87
N GLU A 228 1.50 15.99 11.59
CA GLU A 228 0.93 16.99 10.70
C GLU A 228 0.90 16.51 9.24
N VAL A 229 -0.15 16.88 8.53
CA VAL A 229 -0.29 16.54 7.12
C VAL A 229 0.47 17.57 6.29
N ASP A 230 1.72 17.25 5.94
CA ASP A 230 2.50 17.98 4.95
C ASP A 230 2.09 17.55 3.52
N PRO A 231 1.47 18.44 2.71
CA PRO A 231 1.04 18.13 1.34
C PRO A 231 2.18 17.75 0.38
N MET A 232 3.44 18.04 0.74
CA MET A 232 4.61 17.61 -0.03
C MET A 232 4.77 16.08 0.01
N TYR A 233 4.52 15.47 1.17
CA TYR A 233 4.75 14.03 1.40
C TYR A 233 3.47 13.22 1.58
N LEU A 234 2.33 13.85 1.87
CA LEU A 234 1.10 13.19 2.29
C LEU A 234 -0.09 13.56 1.40
N GLU A 235 -0.90 12.56 1.08
CA GLU A 235 -2.10 12.65 0.27
C GLU A 235 -3.30 12.10 1.07
N PRO A 236 -4.22 12.98 1.53
CA PRO A 236 -5.47 12.56 2.15
C PRO A 236 -6.36 11.80 1.16
N VAL A 237 -6.93 10.67 1.58
CA VAL A 237 -7.87 9.91 0.73
C VAL A 237 -9.29 10.49 0.72
N VAL A 238 -9.58 11.43 1.63
CA VAL A 238 -10.88 12.09 1.76
C VAL A 238 -10.63 13.58 1.96
N VAL A 239 -11.41 14.41 1.25
CA VAL A 239 -11.42 15.87 1.45
C VAL A 239 -12.86 16.26 1.74
N PRO A 240 -13.23 16.50 3.01
CA PRO A 240 -14.61 16.86 3.35
C PRO A 240 -14.90 18.33 2.95
N PRO A 241 -16.18 18.69 2.69
CA PRO A 241 -16.56 20.05 2.27
C PRO A 241 -16.17 21.16 3.25
N GLY A 242 -15.94 20.84 4.54
CA GLY A 242 -15.54 21.79 5.59
C GLY A 242 -14.06 21.76 5.97
N GLY A 243 -13.22 20.97 5.28
CA GLY A 243 -11.79 20.89 5.57
C GLY A 243 -11.44 20.04 6.79
N THR A 244 -10.93 20.66 7.85
CA THR A 244 -10.43 19.96 9.05
C THR A 244 -11.53 19.73 10.08
N CYS A 245 -11.21 19.00 11.16
CA CYS A 245 -12.12 18.79 12.27
C CYS A 245 -12.57 20.13 12.87
N GLN A 246 -13.88 20.38 12.94
CA GLN A 246 -14.47 21.62 13.46
C GLN A 246 -14.25 21.83 14.96
N SER A 247 -14.11 20.74 15.73
CA SER A 247 -13.85 20.80 17.17
C SER A 247 -12.38 21.06 17.48
N CYS A 248 -11.49 20.71 16.55
CA CYS A 248 -10.10 21.16 16.57
C CYS A 248 -10.08 22.62 16.09
N SER A 249 -9.22 23.46 16.66
CA SER A 249 -9.10 24.87 16.24
C SER A 249 -9.07 24.99 14.71
N VAL A 250 -9.89 25.88 14.15
CA VAL A 250 -10.00 26.10 12.68
C VAL A 250 -8.64 26.48 12.06
N ALA A 251 -7.70 26.98 12.87
CA ALA A 251 -6.33 27.29 12.46
C ALA A 251 -5.34 26.11 12.58
N SER A 252 -5.79 24.92 13.01
CA SER A 252 -4.90 23.78 13.20
C SER A 252 -4.59 23.05 11.90
N ILE A 253 -3.31 22.75 11.69
CA ILE A 253 -2.84 21.92 10.57
C ILE A 253 -3.52 20.54 10.68
N PRO A 254 -4.08 20.00 9.59
CA PRO A 254 -4.69 18.68 9.62
C PRO A 254 -3.71 17.63 10.14
N LYS A 255 -4.20 16.68 10.93
CA LYS A 255 -3.37 15.59 11.47
C LYS A 255 -3.71 14.25 10.85
N VAL A 256 -2.71 13.39 10.76
CA VAL A 256 -2.86 11.99 10.35
C VAL A 256 -3.63 11.24 11.43
N GLU A 257 -4.68 10.53 11.04
CA GLU A 257 -5.37 9.57 11.91
C GLU A 257 -4.67 8.21 11.85
N PHE A 258 -4.43 7.72 10.63
CA PHE A 258 -3.59 6.55 10.35
C PHE A 258 -3.09 6.59 8.90
N MET A 259 -1.96 5.92 8.65
CA MET A 259 -1.41 5.72 7.32
C MET A 259 -2.17 4.58 6.62
N ILE A 260 -2.64 4.81 5.40
CA ILE A 260 -3.27 3.76 4.58
C ILE A 260 -2.21 3.05 3.76
N MET A 261 -1.32 3.80 3.11
CA MET A 261 -0.23 3.24 2.31
C MET A 261 1.03 4.08 2.51
N PRO A 262 2.21 3.45 2.63
CA PRO A 262 3.47 4.19 2.65
C PRO A 262 3.70 4.99 1.36
N GLY A 263 4.52 6.02 1.47
CA GLY A 263 5.06 6.77 0.34
C GLY A 263 6.50 6.37 0.05
N PHE A 264 7.11 7.01 -0.95
CA PHE A 264 8.49 6.76 -1.35
C PHE A 264 9.19 8.04 -1.79
N ILE A 265 10.48 8.16 -1.48
CA ILE A 265 11.36 9.22 -1.97
C ILE A 265 12.31 8.58 -2.98
N ALA A 266 12.20 9.02 -4.23
CA ALA A 266 13.11 8.70 -5.32
C ALA A 266 14.01 9.91 -5.63
N PRO A 267 15.12 9.74 -6.38
CA PRO A 267 16.10 10.81 -6.62
C PRO A 267 15.52 12.14 -7.12
N ASN A 268 14.45 12.11 -7.90
CA ASN A 268 13.83 13.28 -8.52
C ASN A 268 12.30 13.31 -8.36
N LYS A 269 11.73 12.47 -7.50
CA LYS A 269 10.27 12.35 -7.34
C LYS A 269 9.88 11.88 -5.96
N ILE A 270 8.83 12.47 -5.41
CA ILE A 270 8.17 12.01 -4.19
C ILE A 270 6.86 11.32 -4.57
N PHE A 271 6.69 10.11 -4.08
CA PHE A 271 5.44 9.37 -4.08
C PHE A 271 4.81 9.52 -2.71
N ARG A 272 3.70 10.26 -2.61
CA ARG A 272 3.11 10.61 -1.31
C ARG A 272 2.55 9.39 -0.59
N CYS A 273 2.64 9.38 0.74
CA CYS A 273 1.87 8.43 1.57
C CYS A 273 0.38 8.74 1.42
N ARG A 274 -0.45 7.69 1.33
CA ARG A 274 -1.91 7.86 1.44
C ARG A 274 -2.30 7.79 2.89
N VAL A 275 -3.06 8.77 3.37
CA VAL A 275 -3.44 8.87 4.79
C VAL A 275 -4.93 9.10 4.95
N TYR A 276 -5.48 8.55 6.02
CA TYR A 276 -6.76 9.00 6.55
C TYR A 276 -6.48 10.13 7.55
N GLN A 277 -7.13 11.28 7.38
CA GLN A 277 -6.92 12.41 8.30
C GLN A 277 -7.91 12.37 9.48
N HIS A 278 -7.56 13.11 10.52
CA HIS A 278 -8.44 13.36 11.63
C HIS A 278 -9.55 14.34 11.24
N TYR A 279 -10.78 13.84 11.06
CA TYR A 279 -11.94 14.66 10.69
C TYR A 279 -12.88 14.96 11.86
N MET A 280 -12.91 14.13 12.90
CA MET A 280 -13.89 14.22 13.98
C MET A 280 -13.27 13.82 15.33
N CYS A 281 -13.58 14.60 16.37
CA CYS A 281 -13.34 14.21 17.76
C CYS A 281 -14.47 13.30 18.25
N LYS A 282 -14.17 12.48 19.26
CA LYS A 282 -15.20 11.75 20.04
C LYS A 282 -15.99 12.71 20.91
#